data_AF-A0A511BUU8-F1
#
_entry.id   AF-A0A511BUU8-F1
#
_cell.length_a   1.000
_cell.length_b   1.000
_cell.length_c   1.000
_cell.angle_alpha   90.00
_cell.angle_beta   90.00
_cell.angle_gamma   90.00
#
_symmetry.space_group_name_H-M   'P 1'
#
loop_
_entity.id
_entity.type
_entity.pdbx_description
1 polymer ?
#
loop_
_entity_poly.entity_id
_entity_poly.type
_entity_poly.pdbx_seq_one_letter_code
_entity_poly.pdbx_strand_id
1 'polypeptide(L)'
;MSHAHAHAQTQIQTQTQIQTRSHVQAAPSRLDACLALSAASPDRALQEAQDWGRHDGGDDARLCAARALREAGRYREAAEAFDALGRGSAPPLDHRPDRTGGRMTHPGGSAAEAPGDGKASGSSAGRGDDDRAAIVAAQAAECWLLAGDGDAAEASARRGLAGAPGAVALHVLLARSLAMRGAWKDVVATLQGLEPLPDVARSRALVLRAIAWRHLDHSDKALADVETALSLSPDTVEALLERGIDHVRLGHLAAARADWDRVIVLSPDGREADLARQDEAVLDADPDQP
;
A
#
# COMPACT_ATOMS: atom_id res chain seq x y z
N MET A 1 -7.34 17.16 63.33
CA MET A 1 -7.63 17.31 61.88
C MET A 1 -6.46 17.89 61.05
N SER A 2 -5.34 18.33 61.65
CA SER A 2 -4.21 18.94 60.90
C SER A 2 -3.24 17.95 60.25
N HIS A 3 -3.08 16.72 60.78
CA HIS A 3 -2.10 15.77 60.26
C HIS A 3 -2.52 15.03 58.97
N ALA A 4 -3.82 14.87 58.73
CA ALA A 4 -4.33 14.17 57.53
C ALA A 4 -4.19 15.03 56.25
N HIS A 5 -4.24 16.36 56.37
CA HIS A 5 -4.12 17.28 55.24
C HIS A 5 -2.67 17.39 54.72
N ALA A 6 -1.68 17.34 55.61
CA ALA A 6 -0.27 17.38 55.23
C ALA A 6 0.19 16.12 54.46
N HIS A 7 -0.34 14.95 54.80
CA HIS A 7 -0.05 13.71 54.08
C HIS A 7 -0.67 13.68 52.68
N ALA A 8 -1.89 14.21 52.52
CA ALA A 8 -2.55 14.27 51.21
C ALA A 8 -1.83 15.26 50.26
N GLN A 9 -1.35 16.40 50.75
CA GLN A 9 -0.61 17.37 49.94
C GLN A 9 0.77 16.85 49.50
N THR A 10 1.44 16.05 50.35
CA THR A 10 2.73 15.43 50.02
C THR A 10 2.58 14.30 48.98
N GLN A 11 1.45 13.58 48.98
CA GLN A 11 1.16 12.54 47.99
C GLN A 11 0.80 13.11 46.61
N ILE A 12 0.05 14.23 46.56
CA ILE A 12 -0.27 14.90 45.30
C ILE A 12 0.99 15.49 44.65
N GLN A 13 1.89 16.09 45.44
CA GLN A 13 3.14 16.64 44.91
C GLN A 13 4.11 15.56 44.38
N THR A 14 4.12 14.37 44.98
CA THR A 14 4.92 13.24 44.48
C THR A 14 4.29 12.59 43.25
N GLN A 15 2.96 12.53 43.14
CA GLN A 15 2.28 12.04 41.92
C GLN A 15 2.48 12.96 40.71
N THR A 16 2.47 14.28 40.89
CA THR A 16 2.73 15.24 39.80
C THR A 16 4.21 15.23 39.36
N GLN A 17 5.14 14.92 40.26
CA GLN A 17 6.57 14.76 39.94
C GLN A 17 6.91 13.42 39.27
N ILE A 18 6.13 12.36 39.50
CA ILE A 18 6.31 11.07 38.81
C ILE A 18 5.79 11.14 37.37
N GLN A 19 4.71 11.90 37.10
CA GLN A 19 4.19 12.09 35.74
C GLN A 19 5.05 13.01 34.85
N THR A 20 5.95 13.79 35.45
CA THR A 20 6.89 14.67 34.72
C THR A 20 8.29 14.08 34.58
N ARG A 21 8.53 12.86 35.09
CA ARG A 21 9.78 12.12 34.88
C ARG A 21 9.71 11.35 33.56
N SER A 22 9.97 12.12 32.51
CA SER A 22 10.74 11.73 31.33
C SER A 22 10.07 10.85 30.26
N HIS A 23 9.25 11.49 29.42
CA HIS A 23 9.48 11.36 27.98
C HIS A 23 10.88 11.95 27.69
N VAL A 24 11.94 11.15 27.90
CA VAL A 24 13.20 11.42 27.20
C VAL A 24 12.90 11.10 25.75
N GLN A 25 12.70 12.11 24.91
CA GLN A 25 12.83 11.91 23.46
C GLN A 25 14.25 11.39 23.26
N ALA A 26 14.39 10.10 22.93
CA ALA A 26 15.66 9.57 22.47
C ALA A 26 16.10 10.41 21.26
N ALA A 27 17.40 10.71 21.17
CA ALA A 27 17.92 11.34 19.97
C ALA A 27 17.50 10.49 18.75
N PRO A 28 16.98 11.12 17.67
CA PRO A 28 16.54 10.37 16.50
C PRO A 28 17.68 9.48 16.03
N SER A 29 17.36 8.22 15.74
CA SER A 29 18.37 7.31 15.20
C SER A 29 18.89 7.85 13.86
N ARG A 30 20.06 7.37 13.42
CA ARG A 30 20.58 7.73 12.10
C ARG A 30 19.59 7.39 10.98
N LEU A 31 18.83 6.30 11.16
CA LEU A 31 17.73 5.93 10.27
C LEU A 31 16.63 6.99 10.27
N ASP A 32 16.15 7.43 11.44
CA ASP A 32 15.09 8.44 11.55
C ASP A 32 15.49 9.76 10.86
N ALA A 33 16.73 10.20 11.08
CA ALA A 33 17.26 11.39 10.43
C ALA A 33 17.31 11.24 8.89
N CYS A 34 17.71 10.06 8.41
CA CYS A 34 17.77 9.75 6.99
C CYS A 34 16.37 9.68 6.35
N LEU A 35 15.40 9.07 7.04
CA LEU A 35 14.00 9.02 6.59
C LEU A 35 13.38 10.43 6.54
N ALA A 36 13.65 11.28 7.52
CA ALA A 36 13.22 12.68 7.49
C ALA A 36 13.86 13.45 6.32
N LEU A 37 15.15 13.24 6.07
CA LEU A 37 15.85 13.84 4.93
C LEU A 37 15.28 13.35 3.59
N SER A 38 14.86 12.09 3.49
CA SER A 38 14.30 11.52 2.25
C SER A 38 13.05 12.25 1.78
N ALA A 39 12.21 12.73 2.70
CA ALA A 39 11.02 13.50 2.37
C ALA A 39 11.35 14.96 1.94
N ALA A 40 12.42 15.54 2.50
CA ALA A 40 12.80 16.93 2.25
C ALA A 40 13.76 17.12 1.08
N SER A 41 14.67 16.17 0.86
CA SER A 41 15.72 16.21 -0.16
C SER A 41 16.12 14.79 -0.57
N PRO A 42 15.30 14.13 -1.42
CA PRO A 42 15.48 12.72 -1.78
C PRO A 42 16.88 12.39 -2.31
N ASP A 43 17.43 13.20 -3.22
CA ASP A 43 18.76 12.94 -3.81
C ASP A 43 19.89 13.00 -2.77
N ARG A 44 19.80 13.95 -1.82
CA ARG A 44 20.76 14.06 -0.72
C ARG A 44 20.65 12.88 0.23
N ALA A 45 19.42 12.50 0.60
CA ALA A 45 19.19 11.33 1.44
C ALA A 45 19.74 10.05 0.78
N LEU A 46 19.56 9.90 -0.53
CA LEU A 46 20.10 8.77 -1.27
C LEU A 46 21.62 8.75 -1.22
N GLN A 47 22.29 9.88 -1.45
CA GLN A 47 23.74 9.97 -1.36
C GLN A 47 24.24 9.63 0.04
N GLU A 48 23.64 10.20 1.08
CA GLU A 48 24.01 9.92 2.47
C GLU A 48 23.76 8.46 2.86
N ALA A 49 22.67 7.86 2.38
CA ALA A 49 22.36 6.45 2.58
C ALA A 49 23.34 5.53 1.85
N GLN A 50 23.76 5.87 0.64
CA GLN A 50 24.80 5.14 -0.10
C GLN A 50 26.15 5.21 0.62
N ASP A 51 26.53 6.39 1.09
CA ASP A 51 27.75 6.59 1.85
C ASP A 51 27.72 5.79 3.16
N TRP A 52 26.58 5.79 3.85
CA TRP A 52 26.35 5.00 5.05
C TRP A 52 26.42 3.49 4.77
N GLY A 53 25.83 3.03 3.68
CA GLY A 53 25.85 1.63 3.27
C GLY A 53 27.23 1.10 2.87
N ARG A 54 28.15 1.97 2.41
CA ARG A 54 29.55 1.60 2.16
C ARG A 54 30.37 1.32 3.43
N HIS A 55 29.83 1.68 4.59
CA HIS A 55 30.44 1.46 5.89
C HIS A 55 29.65 0.39 6.66
N ASP A 56 29.04 0.77 7.78
CA ASP A 56 28.36 -0.10 8.74
C ASP A 56 26.83 0.06 8.72
N GLY A 57 26.27 0.64 7.65
CA GLY A 57 24.86 1.01 7.62
C GLY A 57 23.84 -0.10 7.42
N GLY A 58 24.26 -1.28 6.94
CA GLY A 58 23.43 -2.47 6.88
C GLY A 58 22.04 -2.24 6.24
N ASP A 59 21.00 -2.82 6.86
CA ASP A 59 19.61 -2.70 6.41
C ASP A 59 19.03 -1.29 6.52
N ASP A 60 19.44 -0.53 7.54
CA ASP A 60 18.89 0.79 7.78
C ASP A 60 19.31 1.77 6.68
N ALA A 61 20.57 1.71 6.24
CA ALA A 61 21.05 2.47 5.09
C ALA A 61 20.30 2.08 3.81
N ARG A 62 20.08 0.77 3.61
CA ARG A 62 19.33 0.27 2.45
C ARG A 62 17.87 0.72 2.47
N LEU A 63 17.22 0.70 3.64
CA LEU A 63 15.84 1.16 3.81
C LEU A 63 15.73 2.66 3.53
N CYS A 64 16.67 3.46 4.03
CA CYS A 64 16.69 4.88 3.71
C CYS A 64 16.91 5.13 2.22
N ALA A 65 17.84 4.43 1.57
CA ALA A 65 18.08 4.55 0.13
C ALA A 65 16.81 4.20 -0.68
N ALA A 66 16.13 3.10 -0.34
CA ALA A 66 14.88 2.70 -0.99
C ALA A 66 13.79 3.76 -0.83
N ARG A 67 13.66 4.35 0.37
CA ARG A 67 12.71 5.43 0.62
C ARG A 67 13.05 6.68 -0.19
N ALA A 68 14.32 7.09 -0.20
CA ALA A 68 14.81 8.22 -0.97
C ALA A 68 14.54 8.06 -2.48
N LEU A 69 14.78 6.87 -3.03
CA LEU A 69 14.44 6.56 -4.43
C LEU A 69 12.94 6.73 -4.71
N ARG A 70 12.09 6.29 -3.79
CA ARG A 70 10.63 6.42 -3.92
C ARG A 70 10.19 7.88 -3.92
N GLU A 71 10.67 8.69 -2.97
CA GLU A 71 10.35 10.12 -2.89
C GLU A 71 10.91 10.90 -4.09
N ALA A 72 12.00 10.43 -4.70
CA ALA A 72 12.55 10.97 -5.95
C ALA A 72 11.75 10.57 -7.20
N GLY A 73 10.68 9.77 -7.07
CA GLY A 73 9.90 9.25 -8.20
C GLY A 73 10.59 8.12 -8.99
N ARG A 74 11.73 7.61 -8.50
CA ARG A 74 12.49 6.50 -9.13
C ARG A 74 11.89 5.16 -8.70
N TYR A 75 10.61 4.96 -9.01
CA TYR A 75 9.80 3.88 -8.44
C TYR A 75 10.32 2.48 -8.74
N ARG A 76 10.83 2.23 -9.96
CA ARG A 76 11.41 0.92 -10.32
C ARG A 76 12.62 0.57 -9.45
N GLU A 77 13.56 1.50 -9.31
CA GLU A 77 14.76 1.30 -8.48
C GLU A 77 14.42 1.19 -6.99
N ALA A 78 13.44 1.98 -6.52
CA ALA A 78 12.93 1.87 -5.16
C ALA A 78 12.32 0.49 -4.89
N ALA A 79 11.52 -0.03 -5.83
CA ALA A 79 10.88 -1.33 -5.71
C ALA A 79 11.90 -2.47 -5.63
N GLU A 80 12.92 -2.45 -6.50
CA GLU A 80 14.03 -3.40 -6.49
C GLU A 80 14.79 -3.36 -5.16
N ALA A 81 15.04 -2.16 -4.61
CA ALA A 81 15.72 -1.99 -3.34
C ALA A 81 14.90 -2.53 -2.15
N PHE A 82 13.59 -2.25 -2.09
CA PHE A 82 12.68 -2.82 -1.08
C PHE A 82 12.60 -4.35 -1.20
N ASP A 83 12.48 -4.88 -2.41
CA ASP A 83 12.45 -6.32 -2.63
C ASP A 83 13.72 -7.03 -2.16
N ALA A 84 14.86 -6.40 -2.37
CA ALA A 84 16.15 -6.94 -1.97
C ALA A 84 16.34 -6.91 -0.44
N LEU A 85 15.83 -5.87 0.23
CA LEU A 85 15.68 -5.81 1.69
C LEU A 85 14.79 -6.94 2.21
N GLY A 86 13.62 -7.17 1.60
CA GLY A 86 12.68 -8.20 2.03
C GLY A 86 13.22 -9.64 1.89
N ARG A 87 14.16 -9.87 0.97
CA ARG A 87 14.84 -11.17 0.79
C ARG A 87 16.05 -11.37 1.71
N GLY A 88 16.43 -10.36 2.50
CA GLY A 88 17.73 -10.34 3.20
C GLY A 88 18.94 -10.42 2.26
N SER A 89 18.73 -10.22 0.95
CA SER A 89 19.71 -10.43 -0.12
C SER A 89 19.72 -9.17 -0.99
N ALA A 90 20.26 -8.07 -0.45
CA ALA A 90 20.45 -6.85 -1.23
C ALA A 90 21.86 -6.75 -1.81
N PRO A 91 22.00 -6.47 -3.13
CA PRO A 91 23.29 -6.15 -3.71
C PRO A 91 23.85 -4.86 -3.09
N PRO A 92 25.17 -4.61 -3.19
CA PRO A 92 25.77 -3.33 -2.79
C PRO A 92 25.09 -2.18 -3.52
N LEU A 93 24.88 -1.03 -2.84
CA LEU A 93 24.18 0.15 -3.37
C LEU A 93 24.85 0.83 -4.60
N ASP A 94 25.96 0.26 -5.09
CA ASP A 94 26.78 0.76 -6.20
C ASP A 94 26.41 0.16 -7.58
N HIS A 95 25.34 -0.67 -7.66
CA HIS A 95 24.95 -1.25 -8.95
C HIS A 95 24.23 -0.22 -9.82
N ARG A 96 24.95 0.39 -10.79
CA ARG A 96 24.31 1.06 -11.94
C ARG A 96 23.54 0.02 -12.76
N PRO A 97 22.29 0.25 -13.18
CA PRO A 97 21.55 -0.74 -13.96
C PRO A 97 22.24 -0.97 -15.31
N ASP A 98 22.69 -2.20 -15.55
CA ASP A 98 23.21 -2.60 -16.86
C ASP A 98 22.03 -2.63 -17.85
N ARG A 99 22.07 -1.77 -18.86
CA ARG A 99 21.06 -1.67 -19.94
C ARG A 99 21.31 -2.71 -21.03
N THR A 100 21.67 -3.94 -20.67
CA THR A 100 21.80 -5.02 -21.64
C THR A 100 20.84 -6.15 -21.30
N GLY A 101 19.74 -6.20 -22.07
CA GLY A 101 18.88 -7.37 -22.09
C GLY A 101 19.64 -8.57 -22.63
N GLY A 102 19.58 -9.70 -21.92
CA GLY A 102 20.21 -10.91 -22.42
C GLY A 102 20.28 -12.09 -21.46
N ARG A 103 19.26 -12.97 -21.58
CA ARG A 103 19.36 -14.43 -21.47
C ARG A 103 19.57 -15.04 -20.07
N MET A 104 18.46 -15.50 -19.48
CA MET A 104 18.47 -16.51 -18.43
C MET A 104 19.06 -17.83 -18.97
N THR A 105 20.16 -18.27 -18.39
CA THR A 105 20.64 -19.66 -18.48
C THR A 105 20.33 -20.36 -17.16
N HIS A 106 19.53 -21.42 -17.22
CA HIS A 106 19.32 -22.33 -16.08
C HIS A 106 20.60 -23.13 -15.78
N PRO A 107 20.84 -23.48 -14.51
CA PRO A 107 21.46 -24.75 -14.19
C PRO A 107 20.41 -25.68 -13.56
N GLY A 108 20.24 -26.84 -14.19
CA GLY A 108 19.61 -28.00 -13.56
C GLY A 108 20.57 -28.65 -12.57
N GLY A 109 20.03 -29.15 -11.45
CA GLY A 109 20.76 -29.92 -10.45
C GLY A 109 19.83 -30.37 -9.33
N SER A 110 19.49 -31.65 -9.36
CA SER A 110 18.64 -32.38 -8.41
C SER A 110 19.32 -32.64 -7.06
N ALA A 111 18.56 -32.61 -5.95
CA ALA A 111 18.69 -33.56 -4.84
C ALA A 111 17.43 -33.57 -3.94
N ALA A 112 17.12 -34.77 -3.43
CA ALA A 112 15.88 -35.17 -2.77
C ALA A 112 15.84 -34.98 -1.23
N GLU A 113 14.59 -34.91 -0.74
CA GLU A 113 13.96 -35.22 0.57
C GLU A 113 14.76 -35.51 1.86
N ALA A 114 14.27 -34.95 2.98
CA ALA A 114 13.65 -35.69 4.09
C ALA A 114 12.89 -34.76 5.06
N PRO A 115 11.85 -35.25 5.79
CA PRO A 115 10.94 -34.42 6.59
C PRO A 115 11.42 -34.29 8.05
N GLY A 116 11.23 -33.10 8.64
CA GLY A 116 11.48 -32.84 10.05
C GLY A 116 10.25 -32.23 10.70
N ASP A 117 9.56 -33.02 11.53
CA ASP A 117 8.52 -32.56 12.45
C ASP A 117 9.12 -31.55 13.45
N GLY A 118 8.96 -30.27 13.14
CA GLY A 118 9.33 -29.16 14.01
C GLY A 118 8.07 -28.43 14.47
N LYS A 119 7.62 -28.70 15.69
CA LYS A 119 6.62 -27.88 16.37
C LYS A 119 7.04 -26.41 16.31
N ALA A 120 6.31 -25.61 15.54
CA ALA A 120 6.48 -24.17 15.48
C ALA A 120 6.09 -23.56 16.84
N SER A 121 7.05 -23.49 17.76
CA SER A 121 7.01 -22.55 18.86
C SER A 121 7.28 -21.17 18.27
N GLY A 122 6.21 -20.44 17.95
CA GLY A 122 6.28 -19.06 17.48
C GLY A 122 7.04 -18.18 18.46
N SER A 123 8.32 -17.96 18.17
CA SER A 123 9.16 -16.95 18.81
C SER A 123 8.61 -15.57 18.46
N SER A 124 8.47 -14.68 19.45
CA SER A 124 8.09 -13.28 19.23
C SER A 124 9.08 -12.51 18.35
N ALA A 125 10.34 -12.97 18.26
CA ALA A 125 11.32 -12.43 17.33
C ALA A 125 10.96 -12.76 15.87
N GLY A 126 10.46 -13.98 15.60
CA GLY A 126 10.01 -14.38 14.27
C GLY A 126 8.81 -13.57 13.79
N ARG A 127 7.84 -13.31 14.67
CA ARG A 127 6.69 -12.45 14.33
C ARG A 127 7.12 -11.02 13.98
N GLY A 128 8.08 -10.45 14.70
CA GLY A 128 8.59 -9.10 14.40
C GLY A 128 9.31 -9.01 13.06
N ASP A 129 10.07 -10.06 12.70
CA ASP A 129 10.72 -10.17 11.40
C ASP A 129 9.70 -10.39 10.26
N ASP A 130 8.66 -11.20 10.49
CA ASP A 130 7.56 -11.41 9.55
C ASP A 130 6.77 -10.11 9.29
N ASP A 131 6.49 -9.34 10.34
CA ASP A 131 5.81 -8.03 10.23
C ASP A 131 6.67 -7.02 9.44
N ARG A 132 7.98 -6.98 9.71
CA ARG A 132 8.92 -6.12 8.96
C ARG A 132 9.02 -6.53 7.49
N ALA A 133 9.11 -7.82 7.20
CA ALA A 133 9.14 -8.34 5.84
C ALA A 133 7.85 -7.99 5.08
N ALA A 134 6.68 -8.10 5.73
CA ALA A 134 5.40 -7.73 5.16
C ALA A 134 5.31 -6.22 4.84
N ILE A 135 5.82 -5.35 5.73
CA ILE A 135 5.86 -3.90 5.49
C ILE A 135 6.74 -3.56 4.28
N VAL A 136 7.96 -4.13 4.22
CA VAL A 136 8.89 -3.89 3.11
C VAL A 136 8.32 -4.45 1.79
N ALA A 137 7.66 -5.62 1.83
CA ALA A 137 6.99 -6.19 0.66
C ALA A 137 5.83 -5.32 0.16
N ALA A 138 5.06 -4.70 1.07
CA ALA A 138 4.01 -3.76 0.70
C ALA A 138 4.59 -2.52 0.00
N GLN A 139 5.68 -1.96 0.53
CA GLN A 139 6.37 -0.83 -0.08
C GLN A 139 6.92 -1.17 -1.47
N ALA A 140 7.48 -2.37 -1.64
CA ALA A 140 7.93 -2.84 -2.95
C ALA A 140 6.77 -2.95 -3.94
N ALA A 141 5.66 -3.59 -3.55
CA ALA A 141 4.48 -3.75 -4.40
C ALA A 141 3.89 -2.40 -4.82
N GLU A 142 3.80 -1.43 -3.91
CA GLU A 142 3.37 -0.06 -4.24
C GLU A 142 4.28 0.60 -5.28
N CYS A 143 5.60 0.50 -5.10
CA CYS A 143 6.56 1.08 -6.02
C CYS A 143 6.50 0.39 -7.40
N TRP A 144 6.30 -0.93 -7.44
CA TRP A 144 6.10 -1.65 -8.70
C TRP A 144 4.83 -1.24 -9.43
N LEU A 145 3.72 -1.03 -8.71
CA LEU A 145 2.48 -0.48 -9.27
C LEU A 145 2.69 0.91 -9.86
N LEU A 146 3.41 1.80 -9.15
CA LEU A 146 3.74 3.14 -9.63
C LEU A 146 4.70 3.11 -10.84
N ALA A 147 5.54 2.08 -10.93
CA ALA A 147 6.39 1.83 -12.09
C ALA A 147 5.65 1.14 -13.26
N GLY A 148 4.38 0.77 -13.09
CA GLY A 148 3.56 0.09 -14.10
C GLY A 148 3.89 -1.39 -14.30
N ASP A 149 4.58 -2.03 -13.35
CA ASP A 149 5.00 -3.44 -13.43
C ASP A 149 4.12 -4.34 -12.53
N GLY A 150 3.06 -4.90 -13.12
CA GLY A 150 2.03 -5.62 -12.36
C GLY A 150 2.46 -7.02 -11.94
N ASP A 151 3.28 -7.66 -12.75
CA ASP A 151 3.86 -8.96 -12.45
C ASP A 151 4.81 -8.87 -11.25
N ALA A 152 5.69 -7.86 -11.24
CA ALA A 152 6.61 -7.63 -10.13
C ALA A 152 5.86 -7.22 -8.84
N ALA A 153 4.85 -6.35 -8.97
CA ALA A 153 4.02 -5.94 -7.83
C ALA A 153 3.30 -7.12 -7.17
N GLU A 154 2.71 -8.01 -7.99
CA GLU A 154 2.08 -9.23 -7.50
C GLU A 154 3.08 -10.13 -6.78
N ALA A 155 4.28 -10.32 -7.37
CA ALA A 155 5.31 -11.15 -6.75
C ALA A 155 5.73 -10.61 -5.38
N SER A 156 5.87 -9.28 -5.23
CA SER A 156 6.15 -8.65 -3.93
C SER A 156 5.01 -8.84 -2.93
N ALA A 157 3.77 -8.59 -3.35
CA ALA A 157 2.60 -8.74 -2.47
C ALA A 157 2.44 -10.19 -1.96
N ARG A 158 2.59 -11.18 -2.84
CA ARG A 158 2.52 -12.60 -2.48
C ARG A 158 3.63 -13.04 -1.52
N ARG A 159 4.85 -12.49 -1.67
CA ARG A 159 5.93 -12.75 -0.72
C ARG A 159 5.59 -12.24 0.68
N GLY A 160 5.07 -11.02 0.79
CA GLY A 160 4.62 -10.49 2.07
C GLY A 160 3.51 -11.34 2.69
N LEU A 161 2.54 -11.77 1.88
CA LEU A 161 1.43 -12.62 2.35
C LEU A 161 1.88 -14.03 2.80
N ALA A 162 3.03 -14.51 2.35
CA ALA A 162 3.58 -15.79 2.81
C ALA A 162 3.94 -15.75 4.31
N GLY A 163 4.46 -14.62 4.81
CA GLY A 163 4.75 -14.40 6.23
C GLY A 163 3.58 -13.79 7.02
N ALA A 164 2.74 -12.98 6.36
CA ALA A 164 1.59 -12.34 6.98
C ALA A 164 0.29 -12.56 6.17
N PRO A 165 -0.32 -13.76 6.19
CA PRO A 165 -1.51 -14.07 5.38
C PRO A 165 -2.74 -13.21 5.68
N GLY A 166 -2.82 -12.63 6.90
CA GLY A 166 -3.91 -11.75 7.32
C GLY A 166 -3.66 -10.26 7.02
N ALA A 167 -2.55 -9.90 6.39
CA ALA A 167 -2.21 -8.51 6.12
C ALA A 167 -3.09 -7.92 5.02
N VAL A 168 -4.17 -7.23 5.43
CA VAL A 168 -5.15 -6.57 4.55
C VAL A 168 -4.48 -5.70 3.48
N ALA A 169 -3.51 -4.87 3.87
CA ALA A 169 -2.84 -3.96 2.96
C ALA A 169 -2.19 -4.72 1.78
N LEU A 170 -1.60 -5.88 2.05
CA LEU A 170 -1.01 -6.73 1.03
C LEU A 170 -2.06 -7.40 0.13
N HIS A 171 -3.24 -7.77 0.66
CA HIS A 171 -4.35 -8.24 -0.17
C HIS A 171 -4.86 -7.17 -1.12
N VAL A 172 -4.99 -5.92 -0.66
CA VAL A 172 -5.38 -4.79 -1.52
C VAL A 172 -4.31 -4.54 -2.59
N LEU A 173 -3.01 -4.59 -2.25
CA LEU A 173 -1.92 -4.44 -3.23
C LEU A 173 -1.87 -5.60 -4.23
N LEU A 174 -2.11 -6.84 -3.79
CA LEU A 174 -2.24 -7.99 -4.66
C LEU A 174 -3.41 -7.80 -5.65
N ALA A 175 -4.58 -7.40 -5.15
CA ALA A 175 -5.74 -7.12 -5.98
C ALA A 175 -5.47 -6.01 -7.01
N ARG A 176 -4.79 -4.92 -6.63
CA ARG A 176 -4.38 -3.85 -7.58
C ARG A 176 -3.42 -4.36 -8.65
N SER A 177 -2.50 -5.24 -8.26
CA SER A 177 -1.53 -5.86 -9.19
C SER A 177 -2.23 -6.75 -10.20
N LEU A 178 -3.16 -7.58 -9.73
CA LEU A 178 -4.01 -8.44 -10.56
C LEU A 178 -4.90 -7.62 -11.50
N ALA A 179 -5.50 -6.52 -11.02
CA ALA A 179 -6.30 -5.61 -11.85
C ALA A 179 -5.46 -4.99 -12.98
N MET A 180 -4.23 -4.55 -12.71
CA MET A 180 -3.33 -4.03 -13.74
C MET A 180 -2.97 -5.07 -14.81
N ARG A 181 -3.00 -6.36 -14.45
CA ARG A 181 -2.82 -7.49 -15.37
C ARG A 181 -4.10 -7.96 -16.06
N GLY A 182 -5.25 -7.37 -15.74
CA GLY A 182 -6.56 -7.79 -16.24
C GLY A 182 -7.07 -9.12 -15.65
N ALA A 183 -6.50 -9.59 -14.54
CA ALA A 183 -6.89 -10.84 -13.87
C ALA A 183 -8.13 -10.64 -12.98
N TRP A 184 -9.24 -10.16 -13.56
CA TRP A 184 -10.42 -9.67 -12.82
C TRP A 184 -11.05 -10.70 -11.88
N LYS A 185 -11.07 -11.98 -12.28
CA LYS A 185 -11.58 -13.07 -11.42
C LYS A 185 -10.77 -13.20 -10.13
N ASP A 186 -9.45 -13.07 -10.23
CA ASP A 186 -8.55 -13.19 -9.09
C ASP A 186 -8.62 -11.94 -8.20
N VAL A 187 -8.91 -10.76 -8.76
CA VAL A 187 -9.20 -9.54 -7.99
C VAL A 187 -10.39 -9.77 -7.06
N VAL A 188 -11.51 -10.24 -7.60
CA VAL A 188 -12.71 -10.55 -6.82
C VAL A 188 -12.39 -11.58 -5.74
N ALA A 189 -11.73 -12.69 -6.11
CA ALA A 189 -11.41 -13.75 -5.16
C ALA A 189 -10.51 -13.26 -4.02
N THR A 190 -9.53 -12.40 -4.32
CA THR A 190 -8.60 -11.83 -3.33
C THR A 190 -9.29 -10.88 -2.35
N LEU A 191 -10.28 -10.11 -2.83
CA LEU A 191 -11.00 -9.12 -2.03
C LEU A 191 -12.25 -9.68 -1.35
N GLN A 192 -12.57 -10.94 -1.58
CA GLN A 192 -13.72 -11.59 -0.96
C GLN A 192 -13.41 -11.97 0.49
N GLY A 193 -14.24 -11.50 1.42
CA GLY A 193 -14.14 -11.90 2.83
C GLY A 193 -12.98 -11.24 3.60
N LEU A 194 -12.47 -10.10 3.13
CA LEU A 194 -11.44 -9.34 3.85
C LEU A 194 -11.99 -8.60 5.08
N GLU A 195 -13.28 -8.74 5.40
CA GLU A 195 -13.90 -8.12 6.55
C GLU A 195 -13.48 -8.77 7.88
N PRO A 196 -13.26 -7.97 8.96
CA PRO A 196 -13.56 -6.55 9.06
C PRO A 196 -12.37 -5.64 8.69
N LEU A 197 -12.60 -4.71 7.75
CA LEU A 197 -11.68 -3.61 7.42
C LEU A 197 -12.16 -2.28 8.03
N PRO A 198 -11.26 -1.34 8.40
CA PRO A 198 -11.65 0.04 8.65
C PRO A 198 -12.41 0.63 7.45
N ASP A 199 -13.40 1.47 7.69
CA ASP A 199 -14.35 1.92 6.65
C ASP A 199 -13.67 2.52 5.41
N VAL A 200 -12.63 3.34 5.59
CA VAL A 200 -11.85 3.92 4.47
C VAL A 200 -11.15 2.83 3.65
N ALA A 201 -10.53 1.84 4.31
CA ALA A 201 -9.88 0.73 3.64
C ALA A 201 -10.89 -0.21 2.97
N ARG A 202 -12.04 -0.42 3.62
CA ARG A 202 -13.15 -1.20 3.09
C ARG A 202 -13.73 -0.55 1.84
N SER A 203 -13.99 0.76 1.89
CA SER A 203 -14.50 1.53 0.75
C SER A 203 -13.58 1.38 -0.47
N ARG A 204 -12.26 1.56 -0.30
CA ARG A 204 -11.29 1.37 -1.38
C ARG A 204 -11.25 -0.07 -1.93
N ALA A 205 -11.34 -1.07 -1.06
CA ALA A 205 -11.39 -2.47 -1.49
C ALA A 205 -12.68 -2.77 -2.28
N LEU A 206 -13.82 -2.24 -1.83
CA LEU A 206 -15.11 -2.38 -2.52
C LEU A 206 -15.10 -1.72 -3.90
N VAL A 207 -14.55 -0.51 -4.03
CA VAL A 207 -14.40 0.17 -5.33
C VAL A 207 -13.58 -0.70 -6.30
N LEU A 208 -12.44 -1.25 -5.85
CA LEU A 208 -11.61 -2.11 -6.68
C LEU A 208 -12.33 -3.41 -7.07
N ARG A 209 -13.13 -3.98 -6.17
CA ARG A 209 -13.95 -5.17 -6.46
C ARG A 209 -15.08 -4.85 -7.43
N ALA A 210 -15.70 -3.67 -7.33
CA ALA A 210 -16.72 -3.20 -8.27
C ALA A 210 -16.16 -3.09 -9.70
N ILE A 211 -14.97 -2.49 -9.87
CA ILE A 211 -14.25 -2.44 -11.16
C ILE A 211 -14.07 -3.86 -11.72
N ALA A 212 -13.64 -4.81 -10.89
CA ALA A 212 -13.46 -6.19 -11.32
C ALA A 212 -14.78 -6.87 -11.69
N TRP A 213 -15.87 -6.66 -10.94
CA TRP A 213 -17.20 -7.16 -11.30
C TRP A 213 -17.70 -6.59 -12.62
N ARG A 214 -17.50 -5.28 -12.83
CA ARG A 214 -17.83 -4.59 -14.08
C ARG A 214 -17.07 -5.23 -15.25
N HIS A 215 -15.77 -5.48 -15.13
CA HIS A 215 -15.00 -6.18 -16.17
C HIS A 215 -15.42 -7.65 -16.40
N LEU A 216 -16.16 -8.25 -15.47
CA LEU A 216 -16.73 -9.59 -15.58
C LEU A 216 -18.20 -9.57 -16.01
N ASP A 217 -18.72 -8.43 -16.48
CA ASP A 217 -20.11 -8.24 -16.91
C ASP A 217 -21.16 -8.48 -15.81
N HIS A 218 -20.79 -8.26 -14.54
CA HIS A 218 -21.70 -8.29 -13.40
C HIS A 218 -21.95 -6.88 -12.84
N SER A 219 -22.56 -6.02 -13.66
CA SER A 219 -22.83 -4.61 -13.31
C SER A 219 -23.75 -4.45 -12.08
N ASP A 220 -24.60 -5.42 -11.80
CA ASP A 220 -25.43 -5.49 -10.59
C ASP A 220 -24.57 -5.60 -9.32
N LYS A 221 -23.57 -6.47 -9.34
CA LYS A 221 -22.62 -6.64 -8.22
C LYS A 221 -21.68 -5.46 -8.10
N ALA A 222 -21.25 -4.91 -9.23
CA ALA A 222 -20.43 -3.71 -9.26
C ALA A 222 -21.16 -2.55 -8.56
N LEU A 223 -22.40 -2.27 -9.00
CA LEU A 223 -23.24 -1.24 -8.39
C LEU A 223 -23.42 -1.43 -6.88
N ALA A 224 -23.71 -2.66 -6.43
CA ALA A 224 -23.86 -2.96 -5.01
C ALA A 224 -22.58 -2.70 -4.19
N ASP A 225 -21.41 -3.02 -4.74
CA ASP A 225 -20.12 -2.77 -4.08
C ASP A 225 -19.83 -1.26 -3.99
N VAL A 226 -20.02 -0.48 -5.06
CA VAL A 226 -19.82 0.99 -5.01
C VAL A 226 -20.84 1.71 -4.13
N GLU A 227 -22.11 1.27 -4.11
CA GLU A 227 -23.10 1.80 -3.17
C GLU A 227 -22.70 1.53 -1.71
N THR A 228 -22.18 0.34 -1.43
CA THR A 228 -21.67 0.04 -0.10
C THR A 228 -20.44 0.92 0.20
N ALA A 229 -19.52 1.10 -0.75
CA ALA A 229 -18.36 1.97 -0.58
C ALA A 229 -18.74 3.43 -0.26
N LEU A 230 -19.77 3.96 -0.94
CA LEU A 230 -20.30 5.31 -0.72
C LEU A 230 -21.10 5.43 0.58
N SER A 231 -21.75 4.36 1.06
CA SER A 231 -22.38 4.41 2.39
C SER A 231 -21.35 4.52 3.53
N LEU A 232 -20.15 3.96 3.33
CA LEU A 232 -19.02 4.04 4.27
C LEU A 232 -18.25 5.37 4.14
N SER A 233 -18.17 5.92 2.93
CA SER A 233 -17.42 7.15 2.65
C SER A 233 -18.09 7.93 1.51
N PRO A 234 -19.11 8.79 1.82
CA PRO A 234 -20.02 9.38 0.84
C PRO A 234 -19.42 10.31 -0.22
N ASP A 235 -18.24 10.88 0.06
CA ASP A 235 -17.55 11.81 -0.83
C ASP A 235 -16.30 11.18 -1.48
N THR A 236 -16.25 9.85 -1.54
CA THR A 236 -15.15 9.16 -2.24
C THR A 236 -15.31 9.38 -3.75
N VAL A 237 -14.55 10.33 -4.29
CA VAL A 237 -14.60 10.74 -5.71
C VAL A 237 -14.48 9.55 -6.65
N GLU A 238 -13.55 8.63 -6.38
CA GLU A 238 -13.35 7.42 -7.20
C GLU A 238 -14.59 6.50 -7.18
N ALA A 239 -15.27 6.37 -6.04
CA ALA A 239 -16.48 5.56 -5.94
C ALA A 239 -17.69 6.20 -6.66
N LEU A 240 -17.80 7.53 -6.65
CA LEU A 240 -18.82 8.25 -7.43
C LEU A 240 -18.60 8.09 -8.92
N LEU A 241 -17.35 8.24 -9.38
CA LEU A 241 -16.99 8.05 -10.80
C LEU A 241 -17.36 6.65 -11.27
N GLU A 242 -16.94 5.62 -10.51
CA GLU A 242 -17.22 4.22 -10.82
C GLU A 242 -18.72 3.90 -10.79
N ARG A 243 -19.47 4.45 -9.83
CA ARG A 243 -20.92 4.27 -9.79
C ARG A 243 -21.62 4.90 -11.00
N GLY A 244 -21.14 6.06 -11.48
CA GLY A 244 -21.65 6.66 -12.70
C GLY A 244 -21.44 5.76 -13.93
N ILE A 245 -20.26 5.14 -14.05
CA ILE A 245 -19.97 4.17 -15.11
C ILE A 245 -20.88 2.94 -15.00
N ASP A 246 -21.08 2.40 -13.79
CA ASP A 246 -22.00 1.27 -13.55
C ASP A 246 -23.45 1.63 -13.88
N HIS A 247 -23.89 2.86 -13.57
CA HIS A 247 -25.20 3.36 -13.92
C HIS A 247 -25.43 3.42 -15.43
N VAL A 248 -24.45 3.87 -16.22
CA VAL A 248 -24.56 3.84 -17.69
C VAL A 248 -24.76 2.41 -18.19
N ARG A 249 -23.98 1.45 -17.71
CA ARG A 249 -24.13 0.03 -18.14
C ARG A 249 -25.48 -0.59 -17.80
N LEU A 250 -26.22 0.01 -16.87
CA LEU A 250 -27.55 -0.40 -16.44
C LEU A 250 -28.67 0.47 -17.05
N GLY A 251 -28.35 1.42 -17.93
CA GLY A 251 -29.30 2.34 -18.56
C GLY A 251 -29.79 3.46 -17.64
N HIS A 252 -29.16 3.67 -16.49
CA HIS A 252 -29.54 4.69 -15.50
C HIS A 252 -28.83 6.03 -15.78
N LEU A 253 -28.96 6.56 -17.02
CA LEU A 253 -28.17 7.70 -17.50
C LEU A 253 -28.29 8.98 -16.63
N ALA A 254 -29.49 9.26 -16.12
CA ALA A 254 -29.71 10.42 -15.25
C ALA A 254 -28.99 10.29 -13.90
N ALA A 255 -28.91 9.08 -13.35
CA ALA A 255 -28.17 8.82 -12.11
C ALA A 255 -26.66 8.92 -12.36
N ALA A 256 -26.18 8.44 -13.51
CA ALA A 256 -24.77 8.57 -13.89
C ALA A 256 -24.30 10.03 -13.94
N ARG A 257 -25.06 10.90 -14.63
CA ARG A 257 -24.77 12.34 -14.70
C ARG A 257 -24.74 12.99 -13.33
N ALA A 258 -25.71 12.68 -12.46
CA ALA A 258 -25.74 13.24 -11.11
C ALA A 258 -24.49 12.87 -10.28
N ASP A 259 -23.94 11.67 -10.47
CA ASP A 259 -22.69 11.25 -9.82
C ASP A 259 -21.47 11.96 -10.40
N TRP A 260 -21.39 12.09 -11.72
CA TRP A 260 -20.31 12.78 -12.43
C TRP A 260 -20.30 14.29 -12.15
N ASP A 261 -21.46 14.94 -12.11
CA ASP A 261 -21.62 16.32 -11.64
C ASP A 261 -21.01 16.49 -10.24
N ARG A 262 -21.27 15.54 -9.34
CA ARG A 262 -20.71 15.57 -7.97
C ARG A 262 -19.20 15.34 -7.96
N VAL A 263 -18.66 14.46 -8.81
CA VAL A 263 -17.21 14.29 -9.01
C VAL A 263 -16.57 15.61 -9.43
N ILE A 264 -17.16 16.31 -10.39
CA ILE A 264 -16.66 17.60 -10.91
C ILE A 264 -16.69 18.68 -9.83
N VAL A 265 -17.72 18.70 -8.97
CA VAL A 265 -17.80 19.66 -7.85
C VAL A 265 -16.77 19.36 -6.76
N LEU A 266 -16.56 18.08 -6.42
CA LEU A 266 -15.65 17.68 -5.33
C LEU A 266 -14.17 17.79 -5.72
N SER A 267 -13.83 17.54 -6.99
CA SER A 267 -12.45 17.52 -7.47
C SER A 267 -12.31 18.18 -8.85
N PRO A 268 -12.61 19.48 -8.99
CA PRO A 268 -12.75 20.14 -10.30
C PRO A 268 -11.49 20.08 -11.17
N ASP A 269 -10.30 20.06 -10.57
CA ASP A 269 -9.02 20.01 -11.28
C ASP A 269 -8.36 18.61 -11.22
N GLY A 270 -9.11 17.60 -10.77
CA GLY A 270 -8.64 16.22 -10.63
C GLY A 270 -8.85 15.39 -11.89
N ARG A 271 -8.05 14.33 -12.04
CA ARG A 271 -8.16 13.36 -13.13
C ARG A 271 -9.56 12.75 -13.21
N GLU A 272 -10.18 12.49 -12.06
CA GLU A 272 -11.53 11.91 -11.99
C GLU A 272 -12.58 12.86 -12.57
N ALA A 273 -12.43 14.18 -12.39
CA ALA A 273 -13.34 15.15 -13.02
C ALA A 273 -13.12 15.25 -14.53
N ASP A 274 -11.88 15.12 -15.02
CA ASP A 274 -11.63 15.04 -16.46
C ASP A 274 -12.29 13.80 -17.09
N LEU A 275 -12.23 12.65 -16.40
CA LEU A 275 -12.91 11.42 -16.81
C LEU A 275 -14.43 11.58 -16.78
N ALA A 276 -14.98 12.16 -15.71
CA ALA A 276 -16.41 12.43 -15.59
C ALA A 276 -16.94 13.31 -16.75
N ARG A 277 -16.23 14.40 -17.08
CA ARG A 277 -16.58 15.26 -18.22
C ARG A 277 -16.50 14.52 -19.55
N GLN A 278 -15.51 13.66 -19.71
CA GLN A 278 -15.38 12.84 -20.91
C GLN A 278 -16.57 11.90 -21.06
N ASP A 279 -16.97 11.23 -19.99
CA ASP A 279 -18.09 10.30 -19.99
C ASP A 279 -19.43 11.03 -20.24
N GLU A 280 -19.63 12.23 -19.66
CA GLU A 280 -20.78 13.08 -19.96
C GLU A 280 -20.85 13.49 -21.43
N ALA A 281 -19.71 13.89 -22.01
CA ALA A 281 -19.64 14.26 -23.41
C ALA A 281 -19.97 13.09 -24.35
N VAL A 282 -19.62 11.85 -23.96
CA VAL A 282 -20.03 10.63 -24.68
C VAL A 282 -21.55 10.46 -24.65
N LEU A 283 -22.18 10.63 -23.49
CA LEU A 283 -23.65 10.55 -23.38
C LEU A 283 -24.38 11.66 -24.15
N ASP A 284 -23.81 12.87 -24.23
CA ASP A 284 -24.40 13.98 -24.98
C ASP A 284 -24.34 13.76 -26.50
N ALA A 285 -23.29 13.07 -26.97
CA ALA A 285 -23.12 12.75 -28.39
C ALA A 285 -24.08 11.67 -28.89
N ASP A 286 -24.56 10.80 -28.00
CA ASP A 286 -25.48 9.71 -28.32
C ASP A 286 -26.51 9.51 -27.17
N PRO A 287 -27.58 10.33 -27.14
CA PRO A 287 -28.56 10.31 -26.05
C PRO A 287 -29.39 9.02 -25.99
N ASP A 288 -29.32 8.17 -27.02
CA ASP A 288 -30.07 6.92 -27.14
C ASP A 288 -29.21 5.68 -26.75
N GLN A 289 -27.97 5.87 -26.28
CA GLN A 289 -27.14 4.74 -25.83
C GLN A 289 -27.73 4.06 -24.58
N PRO A 290 -27.92 2.72 -24.60
CA PRO A 290 -28.41 1.96 -23.46
C PRO A 290 -27.35 1.74 -22.37
#